data_AF-A0A266N9E1-F1
#
_entry.id   AF-A0A266N9E1-F1
#
_cell.length_a   1.000
_cell.length_b   1.000
_cell.length_c   1.000
_cell.angle_alpha   90.00
_cell.angle_beta   90.00
_cell.angle_gamma   90.00
#
_symmetry.space_group_name_H-M   'P 1'
#
loop_
_entity.id
_entity.type
_entity.pdbx_description
1 polymer ?
#
loop_
_entity_poly.entity_id
_entity_poly.type
_entity_poly.pdbx_seq_one_letter_code
_entity_poly.pdbx_strand_id
1 'polypeptide(L)'
;MSGGNAVTPTSTTAQARVMLYQPSQRPRWSQGGWMDTSFGRCRVTGRLGQRHADIVEALLYRAERRRDVSDGGIELLVDPARVRKTLSDSGYSFTQMRKLLAELRAATITIETPQFDFPIIGGLIDHVIPSELKRPDPLTGGERSLWRVRLGVALVMLLEHDLSLYYDPTPIARLYHGISQAIARHVLSHKIEPTGGWYLDTLIVAVAGNLPSKAMRDARFRLKKDSAGLWAIGLVLDGIRIRKRRTSDC
;
A
#
# COMPACT_ATOMS: atom_id res chain seq x y z
N MET A 1 19.08 5.69 -11.13
CA MET A 1 18.73 5.03 -9.86
C MET A 1 17.72 3.93 -10.15
N SER A 2 18.18 2.75 -10.57
CA SER A 2 17.37 1.56 -10.79
C SER A 2 17.59 0.59 -9.64
N GLY A 3 16.54 0.10 -9.00
CA GLY A 3 16.71 -0.89 -7.91
C GLY A 3 15.54 -1.09 -6.97
N GLY A 4 14.35 -0.62 -7.30
CA GLY A 4 13.13 -1.18 -6.73
C GLY A 4 12.25 -1.74 -7.85
N ASN A 5 11.29 -2.60 -7.52
CA ASN A 5 10.33 -3.29 -8.41
C ASN A 5 10.91 -4.01 -9.64
N ALA A 6 12.19 -4.43 -9.58
CA ALA A 6 12.85 -5.14 -10.68
C ALA A 6 12.31 -6.56 -10.91
N VAL A 7 11.82 -7.23 -9.85
CA VAL A 7 11.40 -8.64 -9.89
C VAL A 7 9.90 -8.85 -9.65
N THR A 8 9.18 -7.80 -9.26
CA THR A 8 7.73 -7.82 -8.97
C THR A 8 7.17 -6.39 -9.02
N PRO A 9 5.90 -6.19 -9.43
CA PRO A 9 5.19 -4.92 -9.30
C PRO A 9 5.20 -4.40 -7.85
N THR A 10 5.08 -3.08 -7.66
CA THR A 10 4.99 -2.46 -6.33
C THR A 10 3.64 -2.72 -5.67
N SER A 11 2.56 -2.72 -6.46
CA SER A 11 1.17 -2.88 -6.01
C SER A 11 0.29 -3.24 -7.21
N THR A 12 -1.03 -3.29 -6.99
CA THR A 12 -2.04 -3.50 -8.03
C THR A 12 -3.22 -2.54 -7.85
N THR A 13 -4.05 -2.38 -8.89
CA THR A 13 -5.13 -1.37 -8.83
C THR A 13 -6.20 -1.67 -7.79
N ALA A 14 -6.60 -2.93 -7.60
CA ALA A 14 -7.59 -3.32 -6.61
C ALA A 14 -7.11 -2.95 -5.20
N GLN A 15 -5.84 -3.17 -4.86
CA GLN A 15 -5.27 -2.77 -3.56
C GLN A 15 -5.50 -1.29 -3.24
N ALA A 16 -5.53 -0.43 -4.27
CA ALA A 16 -5.76 1.01 -4.14
C ALA A 16 -7.23 1.44 -4.29
N ARG A 17 -8.11 0.60 -4.85
CA ARG A 17 -9.45 1.00 -5.31
C ARG A 17 -10.64 0.32 -4.63
N VAL A 18 -10.44 -0.83 -3.96
CA VAL A 18 -11.54 -1.54 -3.28
C VAL A 18 -11.56 -1.34 -1.76
N MET A 19 -10.91 -0.30 -1.25
CA MET A 19 -10.83 -0.01 0.20
C MET A 19 -10.26 -1.16 1.05
N LEU A 20 -9.33 -1.95 0.49
CA LEU A 20 -8.63 -3.03 1.19
C LEU A 20 -7.95 -2.57 2.50
N TYR A 21 -7.43 -1.36 2.50
CA TYR A 21 -6.77 -0.75 3.66
C TYR A 21 -7.60 0.44 4.15
N GLN A 22 -7.93 0.47 5.44
CA GLN A 22 -8.58 1.64 6.03
C GLN A 22 -7.73 2.91 5.79
N PRO A 23 -8.33 4.09 5.58
CA PRO A 23 -7.63 5.37 5.35
C PRO A 23 -7.06 5.96 6.65
N SER A 24 -6.37 5.11 7.42
CA SER A 24 -5.80 5.41 8.73
C SER A 24 -4.47 4.68 8.89
N GLN A 25 -3.51 5.33 9.55
CA GLN A 25 -2.26 4.68 10.00
C GLN A 25 -2.47 3.90 11.32
N ARG A 26 -3.62 4.10 11.97
CA ARG A 26 -4.03 3.39 13.20
C ARG A 26 -5.41 2.75 12.93
N PRO A 27 -5.47 1.71 12.09
CA PRO A 27 -6.73 1.05 11.74
C PRO A 27 -7.40 0.44 12.96
N ARG A 28 -8.70 0.19 12.86
CA ARG A 28 -9.45 -0.63 13.83
C ARG A 28 -9.60 -2.05 13.31
N TRP A 29 -9.92 -2.98 14.21
CA TRP A 29 -10.32 -4.31 13.78
C TRP A 29 -11.61 -4.25 12.98
N SER A 30 -11.68 -4.98 11.87
CA SER A 30 -12.84 -5.15 11.03
C SER A 30 -13.33 -6.60 11.12
N GLN A 31 -14.65 -6.79 11.20
CA GLN A 31 -15.31 -8.10 11.33
C GLN A 31 -15.82 -8.65 9.98
N GLY A 32 -15.26 -8.19 8.85
CA GLY A 32 -15.61 -8.75 7.53
C GLY A 32 -16.87 -8.19 6.88
N GLY A 33 -17.29 -6.97 7.23
CA GLY A 33 -18.34 -6.25 6.51
C GLY A 33 -17.90 -5.88 5.09
N TRP A 34 -18.82 -5.95 4.13
CA TRP A 34 -18.57 -5.52 2.75
C TRP A 34 -18.41 -4.00 2.67
N MET A 35 -17.43 -3.59 1.89
CA MET A 35 -17.16 -2.21 1.52
C MET A 35 -17.26 -2.12 0.01
N ASP A 36 -18.29 -1.44 -0.48
CA ASP A 36 -18.57 -1.28 -1.90
C ASP A 36 -17.91 0.00 -2.46
N THR A 37 -17.29 -0.12 -3.63
CA THR A 37 -16.80 1.00 -4.43
C THR A 37 -17.28 0.84 -5.87
N SER A 38 -17.04 1.86 -6.70
CA SER A 38 -17.28 1.77 -8.14
C SER A 38 -16.38 0.76 -8.87
N PHE A 39 -15.40 0.16 -8.17
CA PHE A 39 -14.44 -0.79 -8.75
C PHE A 39 -14.68 -2.23 -8.28
N GLY A 40 -15.68 -2.46 -7.42
CA GLY A 40 -15.96 -3.74 -6.81
C GLY A 40 -16.13 -3.61 -5.30
N ARG A 41 -16.06 -4.73 -4.60
CA ARG A 41 -16.25 -4.79 -3.15
C ARG A 41 -15.16 -5.59 -2.46
N CYS A 42 -14.84 -5.18 -1.24
CA CYS A 42 -13.89 -5.87 -0.39
C CYS A 42 -14.47 -6.08 1.00
N ARG A 43 -14.17 -7.22 1.61
CA ARG A 43 -14.33 -7.40 3.05
C ARG A 43 -13.00 -7.81 3.66
N VAL A 44 -12.75 -7.31 4.87
CA VAL A 44 -11.53 -7.61 5.63
C VAL A 44 -11.93 -8.08 7.01
N THR A 45 -11.48 -9.27 7.39
CA THR A 45 -11.49 -9.74 8.77
C THR A 45 -10.08 -9.58 9.30
N GLY A 46 -9.86 -8.58 10.15
CA GLY A 46 -8.52 -8.21 10.62
C GLY A 46 -8.32 -6.71 10.77
N ARG A 47 -7.06 -6.31 10.91
CA ARG A 47 -6.66 -4.91 11.12
C ARG A 47 -5.71 -4.47 10.01
N LEU A 48 -6.26 -3.91 8.93
CA LEU A 48 -5.50 -3.40 7.79
C LEU A 48 -5.72 -1.90 7.60
N GLY A 49 -4.63 -1.15 7.57
CA GLY A 49 -4.60 0.29 7.31
C GLY A 49 -3.41 0.67 6.46
N GLN A 50 -3.14 1.97 6.35
CA GLN A 50 -2.15 2.46 5.38
C GLN A 50 -0.72 2.08 5.73
N ARG A 51 -0.38 1.86 7.01
CA ARG A 51 0.94 1.33 7.39
C ARG A 51 1.15 -0.13 6.97
N HIS A 52 0.07 -0.91 6.84
CA HIS A 52 0.12 -2.26 6.30
C HIS A 52 0.35 -2.21 4.79
N ALA A 53 -0.34 -1.30 4.08
CA ALA A 53 -0.09 -1.03 2.66
C ALA A 53 1.37 -0.60 2.41
N ASP A 54 1.88 0.34 3.21
CA ASP A 54 3.27 0.81 3.13
C ASP A 54 4.27 -0.36 3.24
N ILE A 55 4.01 -1.33 4.12
CA ILE A 55 4.87 -2.51 4.28
C ILE A 55 4.76 -3.46 3.09
N VAL A 56 3.54 -3.78 2.64
CA VAL A 56 3.35 -4.68 1.49
C VAL A 56 4.06 -4.11 0.27
N GLU A 57 3.84 -2.83 -0.03
CA GLU A 57 4.48 -2.14 -1.15
C GLU A 57 6.00 -2.06 -0.98
N ALA A 58 6.50 -1.81 0.24
CA ALA A 58 7.94 -1.79 0.49
C ALA A 58 8.58 -3.17 0.31
N LEU A 59 7.91 -4.26 0.72
CA LEU A 59 8.40 -5.63 0.52
C LEU A 59 8.48 -5.97 -0.97
N LEU A 60 7.42 -5.66 -1.71
CA LEU A 60 7.36 -5.88 -3.15
C LEU A 60 8.40 -5.02 -3.89
N TYR A 61 8.42 -3.72 -3.62
CA TYR A 61 9.36 -2.80 -4.25
C TYR A 61 10.83 -3.11 -3.91
N ARG A 62 11.15 -3.55 -2.70
CA ARG A 62 12.54 -3.84 -2.28
C ARG A 62 12.96 -5.30 -2.49
N ALA A 63 12.13 -6.12 -3.11
CA ALA A 63 12.47 -7.50 -3.42
C ALA A 63 13.68 -7.58 -4.36
N GLU A 64 14.68 -8.36 -3.97
CA GLU A 64 15.90 -8.58 -4.74
C GLU A 64 15.77 -9.80 -5.66
N ARG A 65 14.98 -10.78 -5.25
CA ARG A 65 14.69 -12.00 -6.01
C ARG A 65 13.24 -12.40 -5.80
N ARG A 66 12.64 -12.95 -6.85
CA ARG A 66 11.35 -13.63 -6.83
C ARG A 66 11.57 -15.10 -7.19
N ARG A 67 10.88 -15.99 -6.50
CA ARG A 67 10.84 -17.41 -6.82
C ARG A 67 9.39 -17.89 -6.76
N ASP A 68 8.96 -18.54 -7.83
CA ASP A 68 7.71 -19.30 -7.86
C ASP A 68 7.97 -20.68 -7.25
N VAL A 69 7.07 -21.14 -6.39
CA VAL A 69 7.16 -22.40 -5.65
C VAL A 69 6.19 -23.40 -6.26
N SER A 70 6.50 -24.69 -6.17
CA SER A 70 5.76 -25.78 -6.84
C SER A 70 4.27 -25.85 -6.49
N ASP A 71 3.87 -25.28 -5.36
CA ASP A 71 2.48 -25.22 -4.89
C ASP A 71 1.73 -23.96 -5.38
N GLY A 72 2.29 -23.24 -6.36
CA GLY A 72 1.72 -22.00 -6.90
C GLY A 72 1.99 -20.76 -6.03
N GLY A 73 2.76 -20.90 -4.94
CA GLY A 73 3.13 -19.77 -4.09
C GLY A 73 4.26 -18.92 -4.65
N ILE A 74 4.36 -17.68 -4.19
CA ILE A 74 5.46 -16.76 -4.50
C ILE A 74 6.27 -16.46 -3.23
N GLU A 75 7.59 -16.57 -3.35
CA GLU A 75 8.54 -16.15 -2.32
C GLU A 75 9.46 -15.03 -2.82
N LEU A 76 9.69 -14.05 -1.94
CA LEU A 76 10.57 -12.92 -2.19
C LEU A 76 11.76 -12.95 -1.23
N LEU A 77 12.95 -12.65 -1.76
CA LEU A 77 14.11 -12.32 -0.94
C LEU A 77 14.18 -10.80 -0.75
N VAL A 78 14.11 -10.33 0.49
CA VAL A 78 14.00 -8.89 0.80
C VAL A 78 14.98 -8.48 1.89
N ASP A 79 15.65 -7.34 1.72
CA ASP A 79 16.46 -6.73 2.79
C ASP A 79 15.59 -5.93 3.76
N PRO A 80 15.48 -6.34 5.03
CA PRO A 80 14.66 -5.63 6.00
C PRO A 80 15.15 -4.22 6.32
N ALA A 81 16.44 -3.92 6.18
CA ALA A 81 16.94 -2.56 6.37
C ALA A 81 16.41 -1.63 5.27
N ARG A 82 16.31 -2.11 4.02
CA ARG A 82 15.76 -1.35 2.90
C ARG A 82 14.26 -1.11 3.07
N VAL A 83 13.52 -2.10 3.57
CA VAL A 83 12.10 -1.95 3.91
C VAL A 83 11.92 -0.87 4.98
N ARG A 84 12.69 -0.94 6.08
CA ARG A 84 12.64 0.09 7.15
C ARG A 84 12.95 1.49 6.65
N LYS A 85 13.92 1.63 5.75
CA LYS A 85 14.30 2.91 5.14
C LYS A 85 13.20 3.48 4.24
N THR A 86 12.45 2.63 3.53
CA THR A 86 11.26 3.08 2.78
C THR A 86 10.21 3.67 3.72
N LEU A 87 9.97 3.06 4.89
CA LEU A 87 8.95 3.52 5.84
C LEU A 87 9.32 4.79 6.62
N SER A 88 10.61 5.02 6.91
CA SER A 88 11.08 6.20 7.66
C SER A 88 12.58 6.48 7.44
N ASP A 89 12.97 7.76 7.42
CA ASP A 89 14.38 8.20 7.29
C ASP A 89 15.16 7.92 8.55
N SER A 90 14.54 8.11 9.72
CA SER A 90 15.13 7.83 11.03
C SER A 90 15.18 6.34 11.37
N GLY A 91 14.74 5.47 10.44
CA GLY A 91 14.61 4.04 10.66
C GLY A 91 13.32 3.71 11.42
N TYR A 92 12.40 3.02 10.74
CA TYR A 92 11.15 2.59 11.36
C TYR A 92 11.41 1.57 12.48
N SER A 93 10.61 1.59 13.55
CA SER A 93 10.76 0.65 14.67
C SER A 93 10.61 -0.80 14.18
N PHE A 94 11.61 -1.63 14.48
CA PHE A 94 11.58 -3.05 14.12
C PHE A 94 10.40 -3.76 14.79
N THR A 95 10.17 -3.48 16.09
CA THR A 95 9.03 -4.01 16.85
C THR A 95 7.70 -3.65 16.20
N GLN A 96 7.54 -2.39 15.81
CA GLN A 96 6.31 -1.93 15.14
C GLN A 96 6.14 -2.59 13.76
N MET A 97 7.22 -2.74 13.00
CA MET A 97 7.20 -3.46 11.73
C MET A 97 6.80 -4.93 11.91
N ARG A 98 7.28 -5.60 12.97
CA ARG A 98 6.88 -6.99 13.28
C ARG A 98 5.42 -7.11 13.66
N LYS A 99 4.89 -6.16 14.42
CA LYS A 99 3.46 -6.09 14.72
C LYS A 99 2.63 -5.99 13.43
N LEU A 100 3.00 -5.10 12.52
CA LEU A 100 2.27 -4.94 11.26
C LEU A 100 2.34 -6.19 10.37
N LEU A 101 3.48 -6.90 10.33
CA LEU A 101 3.61 -8.18 9.63
C LEU A 101 2.73 -9.28 10.25
N ALA A 102 2.63 -9.33 11.58
CA ALA A 102 1.75 -10.26 12.27
C ALA A 102 0.26 -9.96 11.97
N GLU A 103 -0.11 -8.68 11.94
CA GLU A 103 -1.46 -8.24 11.55
C GLU A 103 -1.76 -8.55 10.07
N LEU A 104 -0.79 -8.38 9.17
CA LEU A 104 -0.91 -8.78 7.74
C LEU A 104 -1.11 -10.29 7.57
N ARG A 105 -0.41 -11.11 8.37
CA ARG A 105 -0.55 -12.57 8.35
C ARG A 105 -1.90 -13.03 8.89
N ALA A 106 -2.40 -12.39 9.93
CA ALA A 106 -3.67 -12.78 10.56
C ALA A 106 -4.90 -12.32 9.78
N ALA A 107 -4.78 -11.31 8.90
CA ALA A 107 -5.91 -10.77 8.17
C ALA A 107 -6.35 -11.70 7.04
N THR A 108 -7.66 -11.94 6.95
CA THR A 108 -8.30 -12.60 5.80
C THR A 108 -9.09 -11.56 5.03
N ILE A 109 -8.96 -11.59 3.70
CA ILE A 109 -9.63 -10.68 2.79
C ILE A 109 -10.48 -11.45 1.80
N THR A 110 -11.55 -10.81 1.34
CA THR A 110 -12.25 -11.23 0.13
C THR A 110 -12.41 -10.03 -0.77
N ILE A 111 -12.06 -10.20 -2.04
CA ILE A 111 -12.19 -9.17 -3.07
C ILE A 111 -13.05 -9.74 -4.19
N GLU A 112 -14.05 -8.96 -4.58
CA GLU A 112 -14.86 -9.21 -5.76
C GLU A 112 -14.83 -7.98 -6.65
N THR A 113 -14.39 -8.15 -7.89
CA THR A 113 -14.33 -7.06 -8.87
C THR A 113 -14.78 -7.58 -10.22
N PRO A 114 -15.33 -6.74 -11.12
CA PRO A 114 -15.79 -7.18 -12.44
C PRO A 114 -14.71 -7.77 -13.34
N GLN A 115 -13.43 -7.54 -13.01
CA GLN A 115 -12.25 -8.00 -13.74
C GLN A 115 -11.78 -9.41 -13.31
N PHE A 116 -12.38 -10.01 -12.28
CA PHE A 116 -12.07 -11.38 -11.85
C PHE A 116 -13.29 -12.28 -12.07
N ASP A 117 -13.07 -13.46 -12.65
CA ASP A 117 -14.12 -14.45 -12.88
C ASP A 117 -14.63 -15.10 -11.58
N PHE A 118 -13.87 -14.96 -10.49
CA PHE A 118 -14.20 -15.52 -9.18
C PHE A 118 -13.73 -14.59 -8.03
N PRO A 119 -14.35 -14.69 -6.84
CA PRO A 119 -13.89 -13.98 -5.66
C PRO A 119 -12.48 -14.42 -5.25
N ILE A 120 -11.58 -13.46 -5.02
CA ILE A 120 -10.27 -13.74 -4.42
C ILE A 120 -10.44 -13.80 -2.91
N ILE A 121 -10.10 -14.93 -2.28
CA ILE A 121 -10.20 -15.13 -0.82
C ILE A 121 -8.84 -15.59 -0.29
N GLY A 122 -8.34 -14.94 0.78
CA GLY A 122 -7.09 -15.36 1.44
C GLY A 122 -6.41 -14.26 2.23
N GLY A 123 -5.13 -14.47 2.56
CA GLY A 123 -4.28 -13.47 3.21
C GLY A 123 -3.33 -12.75 2.24
N LEU A 124 -2.72 -11.65 2.68
CA LEU A 124 -1.74 -10.90 1.89
C LEU A 124 -0.31 -11.40 2.07
N ILE A 125 0.06 -11.77 3.30
CA ILE A 125 1.37 -12.32 3.64
C ILE A 125 1.14 -13.63 4.38
N ASP A 126 1.82 -14.70 3.97
CA ASP A 126 1.74 -15.99 4.65
C ASP A 126 2.75 -16.05 5.81
N HIS A 127 4.04 -15.86 5.51
CA HIS A 127 5.06 -15.79 6.54
C HIS A 127 6.28 -14.98 6.12
N VAL A 128 7.06 -14.57 7.13
CA VAL A 128 8.35 -13.91 6.96
C VAL A 128 9.34 -14.59 7.89
N ILE A 129 10.39 -15.18 7.32
CA ILE A 129 11.44 -15.85 8.08
C ILE A 129 12.83 -15.35 7.68
N PRO A 130 13.85 -15.48 8.54
CA PRO A 130 15.23 -15.24 8.16
C PRO A 130 15.64 -16.17 7.00
N SER A 131 16.35 -15.63 6.02
CA SER A 131 17.06 -16.43 5.02
C SER A 131 18.48 -16.74 5.48
N GLU A 132 19.10 -17.74 4.87
CA GLU A 132 20.53 -18.04 5.05
C GLU A 132 21.44 -16.92 4.51
N LEU A 133 20.95 -16.11 3.56
CA LEU A 133 21.69 -14.98 3.01
C LEU A 133 21.75 -13.82 4.01
N LYS A 134 22.94 -13.24 4.15
CA LYS A 134 23.24 -12.19 5.11
C LYS A 134 23.84 -10.94 4.47
N ARG A 135 23.75 -9.82 5.18
CA ARG A 135 24.35 -8.52 4.85
C ARG A 135 24.90 -7.82 6.10
N PRO A 136 25.90 -6.93 5.97
CA PRO A 136 26.39 -6.14 7.08
C PRO A 136 25.31 -5.19 7.61
N ASP A 137 24.95 -5.30 8.89
CA ASP A 137 23.99 -4.45 9.59
C ASP A 137 24.48 -3.00 9.61
N PRO A 138 23.74 -2.04 9.01
CA PRO A 138 24.15 -0.64 8.96
C PRO A 138 24.14 0.05 10.32
N LEU A 139 23.50 -0.53 11.35
CA LEU A 139 23.41 0.04 12.68
C LEU A 139 24.49 -0.48 13.62
N THR A 140 24.80 -1.78 13.54
CA THR A 140 25.72 -2.43 14.50
C THR A 140 27.05 -2.86 13.87
N GLY A 141 27.16 -2.87 12.54
CA GLY A 141 28.32 -3.40 11.82
C GLY A 141 28.40 -4.94 11.80
N GLY A 142 27.54 -5.64 12.53
CA GLY A 142 27.44 -7.10 12.53
C GLY A 142 26.76 -7.65 11.27
N GLU A 143 26.26 -8.88 11.31
CA GLU A 143 25.46 -9.43 10.21
C GLU A 143 23.96 -9.40 10.52
N ARG A 144 23.16 -9.09 9.51
CA ARG A 144 21.70 -9.33 9.52
C ARG A 144 21.33 -10.33 8.43
N SER A 145 20.35 -11.18 8.72
CA SER A 145 19.74 -12.02 7.70
C SER A 145 18.79 -11.20 6.83
N LEU A 146 18.80 -11.46 5.52
CA LEU A 146 17.70 -11.08 4.65
C LEU A 146 16.44 -11.87 5.04
N TRP A 147 15.29 -11.45 4.55
CA TRP A 147 14.05 -12.16 4.76
C TRP A 147 13.67 -12.98 3.52
N ARG A 148 13.20 -14.20 3.77
CA ARG A 148 12.32 -14.91 2.86
C ARG A 148 10.88 -14.58 3.24
N VAL A 149 10.19 -13.90 2.34
CA VAL A 149 8.80 -13.45 2.51
C VAL A 149 7.94 -14.28 1.59
N ARG A 150 7.06 -15.10 2.16
CA ARG A 150 6.06 -15.84 1.38
C ARG A 150 4.77 -15.03 1.29
N LEU A 151 4.33 -14.78 0.06
CA LEU A 151 3.10 -14.03 -0.20
C LEU A 151 1.89 -14.91 0.11
N GLY A 152 0.85 -14.30 0.65
CA GLY A 152 -0.43 -14.98 0.83
C GLY A 152 -1.16 -15.10 -0.51
N VAL A 153 -2.00 -16.12 -0.65
CA VAL A 153 -2.67 -16.45 -1.93
C VAL A 153 -3.44 -15.27 -2.51
N ALA A 154 -4.09 -14.42 -1.69
CA ALA A 154 -4.84 -13.30 -2.21
C ALA A 154 -3.93 -12.24 -2.87
N LEU A 155 -2.72 -12.02 -2.33
CA LEU A 155 -1.76 -11.11 -2.95
C LEU A 155 -1.15 -11.73 -4.22
N VAL A 156 -0.90 -13.05 -4.25
CA VAL A 156 -0.45 -13.76 -5.46
C VAL A 156 -1.48 -13.57 -6.58
N MET A 157 -2.75 -13.89 -6.31
CA MET A 157 -3.83 -13.74 -7.30
C MET A 157 -3.97 -12.31 -7.81
N LEU A 158 -3.82 -11.31 -6.94
CA LEU A 158 -3.82 -9.91 -7.36
C LEU A 158 -2.64 -9.60 -8.29
N LEU A 159 -1.43 -10.05 -7.96
CA LEU A 159 -0.25 -9.81 -8.80
C LEU A 159 -0.35 -10.48 -10.18
N GLU A 160 -1.04 -11.61 -10.27
CA GLU A 160 -1.19 -12.37 -11.52
C GLU A 160 -2.35 -11.89 -12.40
N HIS A 161 -3.45 -11.44 -11.79
CA HIS A 161 -4.70 -11.17 -12.52
C HIS A 161 -5.14 -9.70 -12.51
N ASP A 162 -4.59 -8.85 -11.65
CA ASP A 162 -4.94 -7.42 -11.58
C ASP A 162 -3.94 -6.55 -12.34
N LEU A 163 -4.35 -5.32 -12.64
CA LEU A 163 -3.47 -4.35 -13.29
C LEU A 163 -2.32 -3.95 -12.34
N SER A 164 -1.10 -4.29 -12.74
CA SER A 164 0.13 -4.02 -12.02
C SER A 164 0.50 -2.54 -11.97
N LEU A 165 0.98 -2.07 -10.82
CA LEU A 165 1.45 -0.71 -10.60
C LEU A 165 2.93 -0.69 -10.23
N TYR A 166 3.69 0.16 -10.91
CA TYR A 166 5.13 0.33 -10.71
C TYR A 166 5.43 1.77 -10.31
N TYR A 167 5.81 1.96 -9.04
CA TYR A 167 6.23 3.25 -8.49
C TYR A 167 7.13 3.05 -7.27
N ASP A 168 7.87 4.09 -6.88
CA ASP A 168 8.55 4.12 -5.58
C ASP A 168 7.51 4.42 -4.49
N PRO A 169 7.25 3.51 -3.53
CA PRO A 169 6.27 3.73 -2.48
C PRO A 169 6.76 4.69 -1.39
N THR A 170 8.07 5.03 -1.37
CA THR A 170 8.68 5.83 -0.31
C THR A 170 7.96 7.17 -0.10
N PRO A 171 7.69 7.99 -1.14
CA PRO A 171 7.02 9.28 -0.94
C PRO A 171 5.61 9.16 -0.34
N ILE A 172 4.85 8.13 -0.72
CA ILE A 172 3.51 7.85 -0.16
C ILE A 172 3.64 7.41 1.30
N ALA A 173 4.57 6.51 1.61
CA ALA A 173 4.82 6.02 2.98
C ALA A 173 5.24 7.15 3.94
N ARG A 174 5.76 8.28 3.42
CA ARG A 174 6.17 9.45 4.20
C ARG A 174 5.06 10.45 4.50
N LEU A 175 3.88 10.32 3.89
CA LEU A 175 2.75 11.18 4.24
C LEU A 175 2.35 10.98 5.70
N TYR A 176 1.96 12.06 6.38
CA TYR A 176 1.66 12.03 7.80
C TYR A 176 0.30 11.39 8.09
N HIS A 177 -0.62 11.43 7.13
CA HIS A 177 -2.00 11.03 7.37
C HIS A 177 -2.44 9.90 6.44
N GLY A 178 -3.07 8.87 7.02
CA GLY A 178 -3.55 7.72 6.26
C GLY A 178 -4.55 8.07 5.16
N ILE A 179 -5.40 9.07 5.37
CA ILE A 179 -6.32 9.52 4.31
C ILE A 179 -5.56 10.05 3.08
N SER A 180 -4.47 10.79 3.29
CA SER A 180 -3.61 11.29 2.22
C SER A 180 -2.92 10.15 1.48
N GLN A 181 -2.46 9.13 2.22
CA GLN A 181 -1.86 7.92 1.63
C GLN A 181 -2.86 7.14 0.76
N ALA A 182 -4.08 6.94 1.26
CA ALA A 182 -5.12 6.23 0.53
C ALA A 182 -5.51 6.98 -0.75
N ILE A 183 -5.66 8.31 -0.67
CA ILE A 183 -5.96 9.15 -1.83
C ILE A 183 -4.81 9.14 -2.84
N ALA A 184 -3.56 9.25 -2.38
CA ALA A 184 -2.41 9.21 -3.29
C ALA A 184 -2.37 7.89 -4.07
N ARG A 185 -2.53 6.74 -3.40
CA ARG A 185 -2.62 5.42 -4.06
C ARG A 185 -3.77 5.35 -5.06
N HIS A 186 -4.94 5.83 -4.65
CA HIS A 186 -6.12 5.83 -5.50
C HIS A 186 -5.89 6.66 -6.78
N VAL A 187 -5.43 7.90 -6.65
CA VAL A 187 -5.18 8.79 -7.79
C VAL A 187 -4.08 8.26 -8.71
N LEU A 188 -2.97 7.76 -8.14
CA LEU A 188 -1.85 7.21 -8.92
C LEU A 188 -2.21 5.92 -9.65
N SER A 189 -3.18 5.15 -9.15
CA SER A 189 -3.69 3.98 -9.86
C SER A 189 -4.42 4.33 -11.15
N HIS A 190 -4.88 5.58 -11.35
CA HIS A 190 -5.59 6.00 -12.55
C HIS A 190 -4.61 6.45 -13.63
N LYS A 191 -4.75 5.93 -14.86
CA LYS A 191 -3.97 6.42 -16.01
C LYS A 191 -4.45 7.80 -16.44
N ILE A 192 -5.76 7.96 -16.62
CA ILE A 192 -6.42 9.17 -17.13
C ILE A 192 -6.83 10.06 -15.96
N GLU A 193 -6.44 11.34 -16.03
CA GLU A 193 -6.93 12.39 -15.13
C GLU A 193 -8.20 13.02 -15.73
N PRO A 194 -9.27 13.23 -14.94
CA PRO A 194 -10.45 13.96 -15.40
C PRO A 194 -10.13 15.45 -15.62
N THR A 195 -10.88 16.11 -16.51
CA THR A 195 -10.68 17.53 -16.81
C THR A 195 -10.73 18.39 -15.54
N GLY A 196 -9.60 19.04 -15.22
CA GLY A 196 -9.46 19.89 -14.03
C GLY A 196 -9.17 19.15 -12.72
N GLY A 197 -8.96 17.83 -12.75
CA GLY A 197 -8.66 17.01 -11.60
C GLY A 197 -9.89 16.46 -10.87
N TRP A 198 -9.64 15.67 -9.83
CA TRP A 198 -10.68 15.04 -9.02
C TRP A 198 -11.13 15.97 -7.89
N TYR A 199 -12.42 15.99 -7.58
CA TYR A 199 -12.93 16.63 -6.37
C TYR A 199 -12.46 15.89 -5.12
N LEU A 200 -12.03 16.64 -4.10
CA LEU A 200 -11.53 16.07 -2.85
C LEU A 200 -12.58 15.21 -2.14
N ASP A 201 -13.82 15.69 -2.05
CA ASP A 201 -14.88 14.96 -1.35
C ASP A 201 -15.19 13.63 -2.04
N THR A 202 -15.22 13.61 -3.38
CA THR A 202 -15.40 12.38 -4.16
C THR A 202 -14.28 11.37 -3.89
N LEU A 203 -13.03 11.84 -3.83
CA LEU A 203 -11.90 10.96 -3.50
C LEU A 203 -11.93 10.46 -2.06
N ILE A 204 -12.30 11.31 -1.11
CA ILE A 204 -12.46 10.91 0.29
C ILE A 204 -13.51 9.80 0.38
N VAL A 205 -14.66 9.97 -0.27
CA VAL A 205 -15.71 8.93 -0.32
C VAL A 205 -15.20 7.66 -0.98
N ALA A 206 -14.45 7.76 -2.08
CA ALA A 206 -13.92 6.61 -2.81
C ALA A 206 -12.97 5.73 -1.98
N VAL A 207 -12.27 6.30 -0.99
CA VAL A 207 -11.29 5.55 -0.17
C VAL A 207 -11.70 5.34 1.29
N ALA A 208 -12.75 6.03 1.75
CA ALA A 208 -13.20 6.00 3.14
C ALA A 208 -14.68 5.67 3.31
N GLY A 209 -15.44 5.56 2.21
CA GLY A 209 -16.90 5.50 2.23
C GLY A 209 -17.52 6.82 2.66
N ASN A 210 -18.84 6.80 2.90
CA ASN A 210 -19.57 7.96 3.36
C ASN A 210 -19.16 8.35 4.79
N LEU A 211 -18.69 9.58 4.96
CA LEU A 211 -18.23 10.11 6.23
C LEU A 211 -19.19 11.17 6.79
N PRO A 212 -19.39 11.23 8.11
CA PRO A 212 -20.07 12.36 8.75
C PRO A 212 -19.34 13.69 8.47
N SER A 213 -20.07 14.82 8.49
CA SER A 213 -19.53 16.15 8.13
C SER A 213 -18.28 16.56 8.89
N LYS A 214 -18.15 16.16 10.18
CA LYS A 214 -16.92 16.39 10.95
C LYS A 214 -15.74 15.60 10.40
N ALA A 215 -15.93 14.31 10.14
CA ALA A 215 -14.88 13.44 9.60
C ALA A 215 -14.46 13.86 8.18
N MET A 216 -15.40 14.34 7.35
CA MET A 216 -15.10 14.93 6.04
C MET A 216 -14.21 16.18 6.16
N ARG A 217 -14.54 17.10 7.08
CA ARG A 217 -13.71 18.30 7.34
C ARG A 217 -12.32 17.92 7.83
N ASP A 218 -12.22 16.94 8.73
CA ASP A 218 -10.94 16.45 9.24
C ASP A 218 -10.09 15.82 8.13
N ALA A 219 -10.71 15.07 7.21
CA ALA A 219 -10.04 14.50 6.04
C ALA A 219 -9.46 15.58 5.12
N ARG A 220 -10.24 16.62 4.77
CA ARG A 220 -9.75 17.76 3.99
C ARG A 220 -8.61 18.49 4.69
N PHE A 221 -8.75 18.73 6.00
CA PHE A 221 -7.71 19.37 6.79
C PHE A 221 -6.40 18.58 6.76
N ARG A 222 -6.47 17.25 6.91
CA ARG A 222 -5.32 16.36 6.82
C ARG A 222 -4.67 16.41 5.43
N LEU A 223 -5.45 16.37 4.36
CA LEU A 223 -4.90 16.51 2.99
C LEU A 223 -4.14 17.83 2.84
N LYS A 224 -4.70 18.94 3.33
CA LYS A 224 -4.03 20.25 3.31
C LYS A 224 -2.72 20.25 4.10
N LYS A 225 -2.65 19.54 5.22
CA LYS A 225 -1.41 19.39 6.01
C LYS A 225 -0.33 18.58 5.29
N ASP A 226 -0.74 17.63 4.45
CA ASP A 226 0.15 16.81 3.63
C ASP A 226 0.47 17.42 2.25
N SER A 227 0.09 18.68 1.97
CA SER A 227 0.20 19.30 0.64
C SER A 227 1.60 19.24 0.03
N ALA A 228 2.65 19.52 0.82
CA ALA A 228 4.03 19.46 0.37
C ALA A 228 4.47 18.02 0.05
N GLY A 229 4.00 17.03 0.82
CA GLY A 229 4.27 15.61 0.55
C GLY A 229 3.54 15.12 -0.70
N LEU A 230 2.28 15.53 -0.88
CA LEU A 230 1.51 15.26 -2.10
C LEU A 230 2.19 15.88 -3.31
N TRP A 231 2.71 17.10 -3.20
CA TRP A 231 3.48 17.75 -4.27
C TRP A 231 4.71 16.94 -4.67
N ALA A 232 5.47 16.43 -3.68
CA ALA A 232 6.63 15.59 -3.93
C ALA A 232 6.28 14.27 -4.63
N ILE A 233 5.08 13.74 -4.40
CA ILE A 233 4.52 12.57 -5.10
C ILE A 233 4.07 12.91 -6.54
N GLY A 234 4.01 14.20 -6.89
CA GLY A 234 3.49 14.67 -8.17
C GLY A 234 1.97 14.88 -8.17
N LEU A 235 1.37 15.18 -7.00
CA LEU A 235 -0.03 15.51 -6.84
C LEU A 235 -0.18 16.94 -6.31
N VAL A 236 -1.04 17.73 -6.93
CA VAL A 236 -1.26 19.14 -6.59
C VAL A 236 -2.65 19.30 -6.01
N LEU A 237 -2.74 19.91 -4.83
CA LEU A 237 -4.01 20.39 -4.28
C LEU A 237 -4.31 21.76 -4.88
N ASP A 238 -5.42 21.84 -5.61
CA ASP A 238 -5.89 23.04 -6.30
C ASP A 238 -7.30 23.38 -5.80
N GLY A 239 -7.35 24.17 -4.74
CA GLY A 239 -8.59 24.50 -4.02
C GLY A 239 -9.30 23.25 -3.50
N ILE A 240 -10.45 22.92 -4.10
CA ILE A 240 -11.28 21.76 -3.76
C ILE A 240 -10.99 20.52 -4.62
N ARG A 241 -9.93 20.56 -5.42
CA ARG A 241 -9.52 19.49 -6.32
C ARG A 241 -8.11 19.01 -6.03
N ILE A 242 -7.82 17.80 -6.48
CA ILE A 242 -6.46 17.28 -6.63
C ILE A 242 -6.25 16.91 -8.09
N ARG A 243 -5.07 17.21 -8.60
CA ARG A 243 -4.65 16.87 -9.97
C ARG A 243 -3.23 16.34 -9.96
N LYS A 244 -2.84 15.60 -10.99
CA LYS A 244 -1.43 15.26 -11.21
C LYS A 244 -0.67 16.52 -11.62
N ARG A 245 0.57 16.59 -11.17
CA ARG A 245 1.48 17.69 -11.49
C ARG A 245 1.80 17.65 -12.98
N ARG A 246 1.74 18.80 -13.62
CA ARG A 246 2.09 19.01 -15.03
C ARG A 246 3.48 19.61 -15.11
N THR A 247 4.12 19.49 -16.27
CA THR A 247 5.46 20.07 -16.50
C THR A 247 5.51 21.59 -16.29
N SER A 248 4.37 22.29 -16.48
CA SER A 248 4.22 23.74 -16.28
C SER A 248 4.12 24.19 -14.82
N ASP A 249 4.07 23.24 -13.87
CA ASP A 249 3.97 23.55 -12.43
C ASP A 249 5.36 23.70 -11.76
N CYS A 250 6.44 23.65 -12.54
CA CYS A 250 7.84 23.76 -12.09
C CYS A 250 8.45 25.12 -12.40
#